data_AF-A0A9D1LH89-F1
#
_entry.id   AF-A0A9D1LH89-F1
#
_cell.length_a   1.000
_cell.length_b   1.000
_cell.length_c   1.000
_cell.angle_alpha   90.00
_cell.angle_beta   90.00
_cell.angle_gamma   90.00
#
_symmetry.space_group_name_H-M   'P 1'
#
loop_
_entity.id
_entity.type
_entity.pdbx_description
1 polymer ?
#
loop_
_entity_poly.entity_id
_entity_poly.type
_entity_poly.pdbx_seq_one_letter_code
_entity_poly.pdbx_strand_id
1 'polypeptide(L)'
;MNLGKRIANIRKENKMSQDDFAEIFNVTRQTISSWENSKSYPDIETLVKISDKFNISLDILLKGDNKMIKSIDKRIKNSSIYKKILITISVIIVVIALIFVGYAINYNITKNRLETNFNKALKENNFQKNDEGYYSLKFSDEITYGVPNQKMPGLLNFSLNFHNMVIYCDVVYKNGNYMTGRWSDYNDYNFTIYSPDDIVLGSSSSLSDKDRTDITKVSEELKINKEELKLIIDKGNELYKEFYG
;
A
#
# COMPACT_ATOMS: atom_id res chain seq x y z
N MET A 1 -33.61 44.63 27.08
CA MET A 1 -33.61 43.77 28.29
C MET A 1 -32.95 42.45 27.94
N ASN A 2 -31.86 42.06 28.60
CA ASN A 2 -31.13 40.82 28.28
C ASN A 2 -31.80 39.59 28.95
N LEU A 3 -31.46 38.38 28.49
CA LEU A 3 -32.10 37.14 28.93
C LEU A 3 -31.95 36.89 30.44
N GLY A 4 -30.80 37.21 31.03
CA GLY A 4 -30.58 37.06 32.48
C GLY A 4 -31.58 37.86 33.33
N LYS A 5 -31.83 39.12 32.96
CA LYS A 5 -32.85 39.95 33.64
C LYS A 5 -34.26 39.39 33.46
N ARG A 6 -34.57 38.79 32.31
CA ARG A 6 -35.88 38.14 32.08
C ARG A 6 -36.07 36.94 33.00
N ILE A 7 -35.06 36.07 33.10
CA ILE A 7 -35.09 34.91 34.01
C ILE A 7 -35.30 35.39 35.47
N ALA A 8 -34.56 36.42 35.89
CA ALA A 8 -34.70 36.99 37.22
C ALA A 8 -36.11 37.55 37.47
N ASN A 9 -36.72 38.20 36.48
CA ASN A 9 -38.07 38.74 36.60
C ASN A 9 -39.11 37.62 36.71
N ILE A 10 -39.04 36.60 35.84
CA ILE A 10 -39.94 35.43 35.88
C ILE A 10 -39.91 34.79 37.27
N ARG A 11 -38.70 34.55 37.80
CA ARG A 11 -38.54 33.96 39.12
C ARG A 11 -39.17 34.83 40.23
N LYS A 12 -38.93 36.13 40.20
CA LYS A 12 -39.44 37.08 41.20
C LYS A 12 -40.96 37.26 41.11
N GLU A 13 -41.53 37.30 39.91
CA GLU A 13 -42.98 37.38 39.68
C GLU A 13 -43.70 36.14 40.21
N ASN A 14 -43.04 34.98 40.16
CA ASN A 14 -43.52 33.73 40.75
C ASN A 14 -43.13 33.55 42.23
N LYS A 15 -42.57 34.58 42.87
CA LYS A 15 -42.18 34.60 44.30
C LYS A 15 -41.20 33.48 44.70
N MET A 16 -40.33 33.08 43.78
CA MET A 16 -39.40 31.97 43.98
C MET A 16 -38.02 32.44 44.44
N SER A 17 -37.37 31.67 45.31
CA SER A 17 -35.94 31.81 45.60
C SER A 17 -35.09 31.30 44.43
N GLN A 18 -33.80 31.67 44.38
CA GLN A 18 -32.90 31.12 43.36
C GLN A 18 -32.73 29.60 43.52
N ASP A 19 -32.85 29.08 44.74
CA ASP A 19 -32.79 27.65 45.03
C ASP A 19 -34.05 26.94 44.51
N ASP A 20 -35.23 27.49 44.76
CA ASP A 20 -36.50 26.94 44.29
C ASP A 20 -36.55 26.88 42.75
N PHE A 21 -36.04 27.92 42.09
CA PHE A 21 -35.98 27.98 40.63
C PHE A 21 -34.94 27.01 40.06
N ALA A 22 -33.84 26.78 40.78
CA ALA A 22 -32.81 25.83 40.39
C ALA A 22 -33.32 24.39 40.43
N GLU A 23 -34.13 24.06 41.45
CA GLU A 23 -34.74 22.75 41.61
C GLU A 23 -35.67 22.38 40.44
N ILE A 24 -36.48 23.32 39.95
CA ILE A 24 -37.39 23.09 38.80
C ILE A 24 -36.64 22.63 37.55
N PHE A 25 -35.47 23.21 37.27
CA PHE A 25 -34.70 22.93 36.05
C PHE A 25 -33.55 21.96 36.29
N ASN A 26 -33.48 21.35 37.48
CA ASN A 26 -32.44 20.42 37.90
C ASN A 26 -31.02 20.98 37.69
N VAL A 27 -30.81 22.22 38.11
CA VAL A 27 -29.51 22.90 38.07
C VAL A 27 -29.12 23.41 39.45
N THR A 28 -27.91 23.94 39.59
CA THR A 28 -27.48 24.54 40.86
C THR A 28 -27.99 25.97 40.99
N ARG A 29 -28.15 26.45 42.23
CA ARG A 29 -28.41 27.87 42.53
C ARG A 29 -27.37 28.80 41.90
N GLN A 30 -26.10 28.38 41.88
CA GLN A 30 -25.00 29.10 41.24
C GLN A 30 -25.24 29.24 39.73
N THR A 31 -25.77 28.21 39.08
CA THR A 31 -26.18 28.23 37.66
C THR A 31 -27.26 29.29 37.43
N ILE A 32 -28.32 29.32 38.25
CA ILE A 32 -29.37 30.36 38.17
C ILE A 32 -28.78 31.76 38.37
N SER A 33 -27.96 31.96 39.39
CA SER A 33 -27.28 33.24 39.62
C SER A 33 -26.39 33.64 38.44
N SER A 34 -25.72 32.68 37.81
CA SER A 34 -24.90 32.89 36.61
C SER A 34 -25.75 33.35 35.43
N TRP A 35 -26.92 32.74 35.21
CA TRP A 35 -27.87 33.16 34.17
C TRP A 35 -28.41 34.56 34.43
N GLU A 36 -28.89 34.84 35.65
CA GLU A 36 -29.47 36.13 36.01
C GLU A 36 -28.48 37.28 35.86
N ASN A 37 -27.21 37.02 36.17
CA ASN A 37 -26.11 37.98 36.02
C ASN A 37 -25.47 37.95 34.62
N SER A 38 -26.05 37.21 33.66
CA SER A 38 -25.55 37.09 32.28
C SER A 38 -24.10 36.61 32.16
N LYS A 39 -23.62 35.84 33.15
CA LYS A 39 -22.31 35.19 33.13
C LYS A 39 -22.32 33.92 32.29
N SER A 40 -23.47 33.27 32.15
CA SER A 40 -23.72 32.16 31.23
C SER A 40 -25.16 32.20 30.73
N TYR A 41 -25.49 31.37 29.74
CA TYR A 41 -26.83 31.23 29.22
C TYR A 41 -27.36 29.81 29.48
N PRO A 42 -28.66 29.62 29.75
CA PRO A 42 -29.25 28.29 29.71
C PRO A 42 -29.15 27.72 28.29
N ASP A 43 -29.09 26.38 28.19
CA ASP A 43 -29.16 25.71 26.89
C ASP A 43 -30.57 25.78 26.28
N ILE A 44 -30.69 25.37 25.02
CA ILE A 44 -31.97 25.45 24.27
C ILE A 44 -33.05 24.63 24.97
N GLU A 45 -32.72 23.44 25.47
CA GLU A 45 -33.66 22.56 26.15
C GLU A 45 -34.20 23.21 27.43
N THR A 46 -33.32 23.82 28.22
CA THR A 46 -33.70 24.53 29.44
C THR A 46 -34.53 25.76 29.14
N LEU A 47 -34.26 26.47 28.05
CA LEU A 47 -35.08 27.60 27.61
C LEU A 47 -36.48 27.17 27.18
N VAL A 48 -36.61 26.02 26.51
CA VAL A 48 -37.91 25.41 26.21
C VAL A 48 -38.63 25.05 27.50
N LYS A 49 -37.94 24.40 28.46
CA LYS A 49 -38.52 24.10 29.78
C LYS A 49 -38.99 25.35 30.52
N ILE A 50 -38.23 26.45 30.49
CA ILE A 50 -38.63 27.74 31.08
C ILE A 50 -39.85 28.31 30.35
N SER A 51 -39.86 28.24 29.01
CA SER A 51 -40.96 28.68 28.15
C SER A 51 -42.25 27.95 28.50
N ASP A 52 -42.20 26.63 28.59
CA ASP A 52 -43.35 25.77 28.89
C ASP A 52 -43.82 25.95 30.34
N LYS A 53 -42.88 25.96 31.30
CA LYS A 53 -43.20 26.03 32.74
C LYS A 53 -43.88 27.33 33.13
N PHE A 54 -43.48 28.45 32.53
CA PHE A 54 -44.00 29.77 32.87
C PHE A 54 -44.91 30.35 31.78
N ASN A 55 -45.22 29.58 30.73
CA ASN A 55 -46.06 29.96 29.59
C ASN A 55 -45.61 31.28 28.92
N ILE A 56 -44.30 31.40 28.68
CA ILE A 56 -43.68 32.57 28.06
C ILE A 56 -43.16 32.16 26.70
N SER A 57 -43.50 32.91 25.64
CA SER A 57 -43.00 32.57 24.30
C SER A 57 -41.46 32.55 24.25
N LEU A 58 -40.91 31.53 23.59
CA LEU A 58 -39.48 31.40 23.37
C LEU A 58 -38.89 32.62 22.63
N ASP A 59 -39.69 33.27 21.79
CA ASP A 59 -39.35 34.54 21.13
C ASP A 59 -39.04 35.67 22.12
N ILE A 60 -39.81 35.78 23.21
CA ILE A 60 -39.57 36.78 24.26
C ILE A 60 -38.26 36.48 25.01
N LEU A 61 -37.91 35.20 25.17
CA LEU A 61 -36.66 34.77 25.79
C LEU A 61 -35.45 35.02 24.88
N LEU A 62 -35.57 34.72 23.58
CA LEU A 62 -34.45 34.69 22.62
C LEU A 62 -34.24 36.00 21.84
N LYS A 63 -35.30 36.63 21.31
CA LYS A 63 -35.18 37.77 20.38
C LYS A 63 -34.72 39.07 21.06
N GLY A 64 -34.74 39.12 22.39
CA GLY A 64 -34.32 40.29 23.17
C GLY A 64 -32.81 40.41 23.43
N ASP A 65 -32.00 39.38 23.10
CA ASP A 65 -30.56 39.35 23.41
C ASP A 65 -29.70 38.99 22.16
N ASN A 66 -29.26 40.03 21.45
CA ASN A 66 -28.39 39.93 20.28
C ASN A 66 -27.06 39.21 20.55
N LYS A 67 -26.57 39.16 21.80
CA LYS A 67 -25.33 38.43 22.14
C LYS A 67 -25.57 36.92 22.15
N MET A 68 -26.75 36.49 22.62
CA MET A 68 -27.13 35.09 22.64
C MET A 68 -27.30 34.55 21.21
N ILE A 69 -28.02 35.26 20.35
CA ILE A 69 -28.23 34.89 18.94
C ILE A 69 -26.88 34.72 18.23
N LYS A 70 -25.97 35.69 18.38
CA LYS A 70 -24.62 35.61 17.80
C LYS A 70 -23.81 34.41 18.31
N SER A 71 -24.03 33.96 19.54
CA SER A 71 -23.33 32.80 20.10
C SER A 71 -23.86 31.46 19.58
N ILE A 72 -25.16 31.39 19.28
CA ILE A 72 -25.79 30.25 18.60
C ILE A 72 -25.30 30.18 17.15
N ASP A 73 -25.32 31.30 16.43
CA ASP A 73 -24.81 31.39 15.06
C ASP A 73 -23.34 30.99 14.96
N LYS A 74 -22.51 31.42 15.93
CA LYS A 74 -21.08 31.06 15.97
C LYS A 74 -20.86 29.55 16.13
N ARG A 75 -21.71 28.85 16.89
CA ARG A 75 -21.67 27.37 17.02
C ARG A 75 -22.07 26.68 15.71
N ILE A 76 -23.04 27.23 14.97
CA ILE A 76 -23.44 26.70 13.66
C ILE A 76 -22.36 26.96 12.58
N LYS A 77 -21.63 28.07 12.70
CA LYS A 77 -20.52 28.45 11.80
C LYS A 77 -19.27 27.55 11.91
N ASN A 78 -19.20 26.66 12.91
CA ASN A 78 -18.22 25.57 12.96
C ASN A 78 -18.35 24.57 11.78
N SER A 79 -19.41 24.65 10.97
CA SER A 79 -19.52 23.98 9.66
C SER A 79 -18.37 24.29 8.69
N SER A 80 -17.69 25.44 8.85
CA SER A 80 -16.53 25.81 8.02
C SER A 80 -15.31 24.90 8.24
N ILE A 81 -15.13 24.32 9.43
CA ILE A 81 -14.05 23.37 9.72
C ILE A 81 -14.31 22.04 9.02
N TYR A 82 -15.54 21.52 9.11
CA TYR A 82 -15.94 20.29 8.41
C TYR A 82 -15.80 20.42 6.89
N LYS A 83 -16.19 21.55 6.31
CA LYS A 83 -15.97 21.83 4.89
C LYS A 83 -14.48 21.81 4.51
N LYS A 84 -13.62 22.42 5.32
CA LYS A 84 -12.16 22.38 5.09
C LYS A 84 -11.62 20.94 5.17
N ILE A 85 -12.03 20.16 6.17
CA ILE A 85 -11.63 18.76 6.33
C ILE A 85 -12.06 17.94 5.11
N LEU A 86 -13.31 18.09 4.64
CA LEU A 86 -13.80 17.40 3.45
C LEU A 86 -13.03 17.79 2.18
N ILE A 87 -12.71 19.06 2.01
CA ILE A 87 -11.89 19.53 0.88
C ILE A 87 -10.49 18.90 0.94
N THR A 88 -9.84 18.90 2.11
CA THR A 88 -8.52 18.29 2.29
C THR A 88 -8.54 16.80 1.96
N ILE A 89 -9.53 16.04 2.45
CA ILE A 89 -9.69 14.62 2.12
C ILE A 89 -9.89 14.42 0.62
N SER A 90 -10.72 15.26 -0.01
CA SER A 90 -10.97 15.19 -1.46
C SER A 90 -9.69 15.40 -2.26
N VAL A 91 -8.85 16.37 -1.85
CA VAL A 91 -7.54 16.62 -2.49
C VAL A 91 -6.62 15.42 -2.31
N ILE A 92 -6.54 14.82 -1.12
CA ILE A 92 -5.71 13.64 -0.87
C ILE A 92 -6.14 12.46 -1.77
N ILE A 93 -7.45 12.22 -1.90
CA ILE A 93 -7.98 11.16 -2.77
C ILE A 93 -7.57 11.39 -4.23
N VAL A 94 -7.65 12.63 -4.72
CA VAL A 94 -7.22 12.98 -6.08
C VAL A 94 -5.72 12.74 -6.27
N VAL A 95 -4.88 13.11 -5.30
CA VAL A 95 -3.43 12.87 -5.36
C VAL A 95 -3.13 11.37 -5.42
N ILE A 96 -3.79 10.56 -4.58
CA ILE A 96 -3.63 9.10 -4.59
C ILE A 96 -4.08 8.52 -5.94
N ALA A 97 -5.18 8.99 -6.50
CA ALA A 97 -5.66 8.56 -7.81
C ALA A 97 -4.66 8.91 -8.92
N LEU A 98 -4.05 10.10 -8.89
CA LEU A 98 -3.02 10.50 -9.86
C LEU A 98 -1.75 9.64 -9.76
N ILE A 99 -1.30 9.33 -8.54
CA ILE A 99 -0.19 8.41 -8.31
C ILE A 99 -0.51 7.02 -8.88
N PHE A 100 -1.73 6.51 -8.62
CA PHE A 100 -2.16 5.22 -9.14
C PHE A 100 -2.25 5.20 -10.67
N VAL A 101 -2.73 6.28 -11.30
CA VAL A 101 -2.74 6.42 -12.76
C VAL A 101 -1.31 6.40 -13.31
N GLY A 102 -0.38 7.13 -12.69
CA GLY A 102 1.03 7.10 -13.07
C GLY A 102 1.63 5.70 -12.95
N TYR A 103 1.35 5.00 -11.85
CA TYR A 103 1.74 3.61 -11.65
C TYR A 103 1.15 2.69 -12.72
N ALA A 104 -0.15 2.83 -13.04
CA ALA A 104 -0.83 1.99 -14.02
C ALA A 104 -0.29 2.21 -15.44
N ILE A 105 0.06 3.45 -15.80
CA ILE A 105 0.73 3.75 -17.08
C ILE A 105 2.10 3.05 -17.11
N ASN A 106 2.92 3.22 -16.07
CA ASN A 106 4.23 2.59 -15.99
C ASN A 106 4.11 1.05 -16.06
N TYR A 107 3.18 0.47 -15.30
CA TYR A 107 2.88 -0.96 -15.32
C TYR A 107 2.55 -1.46 -16.74
N ASN A 108 1.69 -0.76 -17.49
CA ASN A 108 1.34 -1.17 -18.84
C ASN A 108 2.53 -1.09 -19.81
N ILE A 109 3.36 -0.04 -19.69
CA ILE A 109 4.59 0.10 -20.47
C ILE A 109 5.56 -1.05 -20.16
N THR A 110 5.84 -1.28 -18.88
CA THR A 110 6.74 -2.35 -18.43
C THR A 110 6.23 -3.72 -18.84
N LYS A 111 4.92 -3.96 -18.71
CA LYS A 111 4.30 -5.21 -19.12
C LYS A 111 4.49 -5.48 -20.60
N ASN A 112 4.15 -4.51 -21.44
CA ASN A 112 4.31 -4.66 -22.88
C ASN A 112 5.78 -4.90 -23.25
N ARG A 113 6.72 -4.19 -22.62
CA ARG A 113 8.15 -4.40 -22.84
C ARG A 113 8.59 -5.82 -22.47
N LEU A 114 8.34 -6.24 -21.23
CA LEU A 114 8.81 -7.54 -20.73
C LEU A 114 8.15 -8.72 -21.47
N GLU A 115 6.84 -8.69 -21.70
CA GLU A 115 6.15 -9.76 -22.43
C GLU A 115 6.59 -9.79 -23.91
N THR A 116 6.87 -8.64 -24.52
CA THR A 116 7.40 -8.60 -25.89
C THR A 116 8.83 -9.14 -25.96
N ASN A 117 9.71 -8.72 -25.06
CA ASN A 117 11.09 -9.22 -24.99
C ASN A 117 11.11 -10.74 -24.78
N PHE A 118 10.32 -11.24 -23.83
CA PHE A 118 10.21 -12.67 -23.55
C PHE A 118 9.77 -13.47 -24.79
N ASN A 119 8.68 -13.07 -25.45
CA ASN A 119 8.20 -13.75 -26.65
C ASN A 119 9.16 -13.64 -27.84
N LYS A 120 9.85 -12.51 -27.97
CA LYS A 120 10.89 -12.30 -28.98
C LYS A 120 12.06 -13.25 -28.75
N ALA A 121 12.58 -13.32 -27.53
CA ALA A 121 13.68 -14.20 -27.14
C ALA A 121 13.34 -15.68 -27.37
N LEU A 122 12.11 -16.10 -27.02
CA LEU A 122 11.62 -17.46 -27.32
C LEU A 122 11.72 -17.77 -28.82
N LYS A 123 11.25 -16.86 -29.66
CA LYS A 123 11.20 -17.06 -31.11
C LYS A 123 12.58 -17.01 -31.76
N GLU A 124 13.40 -16.02 -31.41
CA GLU A 124 14.73 -15.83 -32.01
C GLU A 124 15.69 -16.96 -31.65
N ASN A 125 15.56 -17.52 -30.45
CA ASN A 125 16.36 -18.66 -30.00
C ASN A 125 15.69 -20.02 -30.25
N ASN A 126 14.54 -20.08 -30.96
CA ASN A 126 13.84 -21.34 -31.27
C ASN A 126 13.49 -22.21 -30.03
N PHE A 127 13.10 -21.59 -28.92
CA PHE A 127 12.62 -22.33 -27.75
C PHE A 127 11.33 -23.08 -28.09
N GLN A 128 11.26 -24.33 -27.65
CA GLN A 128 10.09 -25.19 -27.81
C GLN A 128 9.46 -25.44 -26.45
N LYS A 129 8.12 -25.51 -26.42
CA LYS A 129 7.39 -25.75 -25.19
C LYS A 129 7.27 -27.25 -24.96
N ASN A 130 7.61 -27.72 -23.77
CA ASN A 130 7.38 -29.10 -23.35
C ASN A 130 5.97 -29.28 -22.76
N ASP A 131 5.59 -30.54 -22.51
CA ASP A 131 4.26 -30.88 -21.97
C ASP A 131 4.02 -30.36 -20.55
N GLU A 132 5.10 -30.10 -19.79
CA GLU A 132 5.07 -29.51 -18.45
C GLU A 132 4.91 -27.98 -18.47
N GLY A 133 4.93 -27.38 -19.66
CA GLY A 133 4.73 -25.96 -19.87
C GLY A 133 5.98 -25.08 -19.75
N TYR A 134 7.16 -25.67 -19.64
CA TYR A 134 8.45 -24.99 -19.73
C TYR A 134 8.88 -24.83 -21.18
N TYR A 135 9.66 -23.78 -21.44
CA TYR A 135 10.31 -23.58 -22.73
C TYR A 135 11.74 -24.10 -22.66
N SER A 136 12.14 -24.93 -23.60
CA SER A 136 13.48 -25.50 -23.69
C SER A 136 14.16 -25.19 -25.02
N LEU A 137 15.47 -24.93 -24.96
CA LEU A 137 16.37 -24.79 -26.10
C LEU A 137 17.45 -25.87 -25.98
N LYS A 138 17.55 -26.75 -26.99
CA LYS A 138 18.69 -27.66 -27.13
C LYS A 138 19.85 -26.91 -27.80
N PHE A 139 20.83 -26.47 -27.00
CA PHE A 139 21.97 -25.71 -27.49
C PHE A 139 23.04 -26.60 -28.15
N SER A 140 23.24 -27.79 -27.60
CA SER A 140 24.07 -28.86 -28.18
C SER A 140 23.47 -30.24 -27.85
N ASP A 141 24.14 -31.32 -28.24
CA ASP A 141 23.70 -32.67 -27.85
C ASP A 141 23.74 -32.91 -26.34
N GLU A 142 24.56 -32.16 -25.61
CA GLU A 142 24.79 -32.31 -24.18
C GLU A 142 24.14 -31.18 -23.37
N ILE A 143 23.93 -30.00 -23.96
CA ILE A 143 23.52 -28.78 -23.25
C ILE A 143 22.10 -28.37 -23.63
N THR A 144 21.23 -28.24 -22.62
CA THR A 144 19.86 -27.74 -22.75
C THR A 144 19.63 -26.56 -21.83
N TYR A 145 19.02 -25.49 -22.34
CA TYR A 145 18.56 -24.36 -21.54
C TYR A 145 17.05 -24.39 -21.38
N GLY A 146 16.55 -23.98 -20.21
CA GLY A 146 15.13 -23.94 -19.89
C GLY A 146 14.71 -22.59 -19.33
N VAL A 147 13.53 -22.10 -19.70
CA VAL A 147 12.88 -20.95 -19.06
C VAL A 147 11.44 -21.30 -18.68
N PRO A 148 10.98 -20.88 -17.48
CA PRO A 148 9.59 -21.10 -17.09
C PRO A 148 8.67 -20.21 -17.92
N ASN A 149 7.44 -20.67 -18.18
CA ASN A 149 6.42 -19.80 -18.75
C ASN A 149 6.12 -18.62 -17.81
N GLN A 150 6.24 -17.38 -18.31
CA GLN A 150 6.05 -16.17 -17.54
C GLN A 150 4.92 -15.30 -18.10
N LYS A 151 4.28 -14.56 -17.20
CA LYS A 151 3.32 -13.49 -17.52
C LYS A 151 3.43 -12.43 -16.45
N MET A 152 3.17 -11.17 -16.81
CA MET A 152 3.17 -10.13 -15.80
C MET A 152 2.12 -10.38 -14.72
N PRO A 153 2.47 -10.16 -13.44
CA PRO A 153 1.49 -10.09 -12.36
C PRO A 153 0.36 -9.12 -12.72
N GLY A 154 -0.86 -9.35 -12.24
CA GLY A 154 -1.94 -8.38 -12.40
C GLY A 154 -1.60 -7.01 -11.78
N LEU A 155 -2.16 -5.92 -12.32
CA LEU A 155 -1.88 -4.53 -11.92
C LEU A 155 -1.93 -4.28 -10.39
N LEU A 156 -2.87 -4.91 -9.69
CA LEU A 156 -3.05 -4.72 -8.24
C LEU A 156 -2.08 -5.54 -7.37
N ASN A 157 -1.16 -6.32 -7.97
CA ASN A 157 -0.08 -6.96 -7.23
C ASN A 157 1.09 -6.01 -6.94
N PHE A 158 1.04 -4.78 -7.47
CA PHE A 158 2.06 -3.74 -7.24
C PHE A 158 3.50 -4.18 -7.57
N SER A 159 3.64 -5.08 -8.54
CA SER A 159 4.93 -5.58 -9.04
C SER A 159 5.16 -5.11 -10.48
N LEU A 160 6.42 -4.79 -10.80
CA LEU A 160 6.86 -4.35 -12.12
C LEU A 160 7.80 -5.36 -12.80
N ASN A 161 7.83 -6.61 -12.30
CA ASN A 161 8.66 -7.69 -12.84
C ASN A 161 7.86 -9.00 -12.90
N PHE A 162 8.38 -9.99 -13.63
CA PHE A 162 7.89 -11.36 -13.56
C PHE A 162 8.11 -11.96 -12.17
N HIS A 163 7.27 -12.91 -11.76
CA HIS A 163 7.42 -13.58 -10.46
C HIS A 163 8.63 -14.51 -10.42
N ASN A 164 9.04 -15.07 -11.56
CA ASN A 164 10.13 -16.03 -11.62
C ASN A 164 11.03 -15.72 -12.83
N MET A 165 12.03 -14.86 -12.59
CA MET A 165 13.05 -14.49 -13.57
C MET A 165 14.24 -15.43 -13.44
N VAL A 166 14.14 -16.61 -14.05
CA VAL A 166 15.20 -17.63 -13.97
C VAL A 166 15.45 -18.24 -15.34
N ILE A 167 16.69 -18.71 -15.51
CA ILE A 167 17.09 -19.60 -16.60
C ILE A 167 17.73 -20.82 -15.97
N TYR A 168 17.37 -21.99 -16.47
CA TYR A 168 17.95 -23.27 -16.12
C TYR A 168 18.90 -23.72 -17.24
N CYS A 169 19.94 -24.44 -16.88
CA CYS A 169 20.81 -25.14 -17.82
C CYS A 169 21.05 -26.54 -17.31
N ASP A 170 20.86 -27.53 -18.15
CA ASP A 170 21.18 -28.92 -17.86
C ASP A 170 22.23 -29.38 -18.86
N VAL A 171 23.30 -30.01 -18.34
CA VAL A 171 24.39 -30.57 -19.14
C VAL A 171 24.51 -32.05 -18.82
N VAL A 172 24.44 -32.91 -19.83
CA VAL A 172 24.60 -34.37 -19.68
C VAL A 172 25.89 -34.81 -20.33
N TYR A 173 26.84 -35.28 -19.52
CA TYR A 173 28.15 -35.71 -19.97
C TYR A 173 28.15 -37.17 -20.44
N LYS A 174 29.05 -37.51 -21.36
CA LYS A 174 29.19 -38.87 -21.91
C LYS A 174 29.50 -39.95 -20.88
N ASN A 175 30.12 -39.58 -19.75
CA ASN A 175 30.41 -40.49 -18.65
C ASN A 175 29.19 -40.72 -17.72
N GLY A 176 28.04 -40.13 -18.04
CA GLY A 176 26.80 -40.22 -17.25
C GLY A 176 26.68 -39.18 -16.14
N ASN A 177 27.73 -38.40 -15.86
CA ASN A 177 27.60 -37.26 -14.95
C ASN A 177 26.67 -36.22 -15.58
N TYR A 178 26.03 -35.42 -14.74
CA TYR A 178 25.24 -34.29 -15.23
C TYR A 178 25.45 -33.06 -14.35
N MET A 179 25.34 -31.88 -14.95
CA MET A 179 25.42 -30.60 -14.26
C MET A 179 24.12 -29.83 -14.44
N THR A 180 23.62 -29.27 -13.34
CA THR A 180 22.49 -28.35 -13.35
C THR A 180 22.99 -26.95 -13.04
N GLY A 181 22.53 -25.97 -13.80
CA GLY A 181 22.83 -24.54 -13.66
C GLY A 181 21.57 -23.72 -13.52
N ARG A 182 21.64 -22.64 -12.74
CA ARG A 182 20.53 -21.70 -12.57
C ARG A 182 21.04 -20.27 -12.51
N TRP A 183 20.49 -19.41 -13.36
CA TRP A 183 20.61 -17.96 -13.28
C TRP A 183 19.41 -17.39 -12.54
N SER A 184 19.67 -16.54 -11.55
CA SER A 184 18.65 -15.75 -10.86
C SER A 184 18.82 -14.25 -11.13
N ASP A 185 19.97 -13.84 -11.66
CA ASP A 185 20.25 -12.51 -12.20
C ASP A 185 21.34 -12.59 -13.29
N TYR A 186 21.60 -11.50 -14.02
CA TYR A 186 22.53 -11.43 -15.15
C TYR A 186 23.94 -11.93 -14.83
N ASN A 187 24.39 -11.78 -13.58
CA ASN A 187 25.69 -12.26 -13.10
C ASN A 187 25.59 -13.13 -11.83
N ASP A 188 24.39 -13.57 -11.47
CA ASP A 188 24.19 -14.49 -10.35
C ASP A 188 23.70 -15.84 -10.86
N TYR A 189 24.66 -16.73 -11.04
CA TYR A 189 24.42 -18.11 -11.43
C TYR A 189 25.06 -19.07 -10.44
N ASN A 190 24.45 -20.25 -10.31
CA ASN A 190 25.09 -21.36 -9.62
C ASN A 190 24.92 -22.67 -10.37
N PHE A 191 25.93 -23.52 -10.19
CA PHE A 191 26.05 -24.80 -10.83
C PHE A 191 26.34 -25.87 -9.79
N THR A 192 25.81 -27.07 -10.01
CA THR A 192 26.12 -28.26 -9.23
C THR A 192 26.27 -29.43 -10.20
N ILE A 193 27.35 -30.18 -10.06
CA ILE A 193 27.62 -31.38 -10.84
C ILE A 193 27.41 -32.64 -10.01
N TYR A 194 26.83 -33.66 -10.62
CA TYR A 194 26.42 -34.90 -10.00
C TYR A 194 27.00 -36.11 -10.75
N SER A 195 27.19 -37.21 -10.03
CA SER A 195 27.41 -38.53 -10.62
C SER A 195 26.10 -39.11 -11.17
N PRO A 196 26.13 -40.23 -11.91
CA PRO A 196 24.92 -40.94 -12.34
C PRO A 196 24.04 -41.44 -11.17
N ASP A 197 24.60 -41.53 -9.96
CA ASP A 197 23.92 -41.99 -8.74
C ASP A 197 23.43 -40.79 -7.88
N ASP A 198 23.25 -39.62 -8.48
CA ASP A 198 22.83 -38.36 -7.84
C ASP A 198 23.77 -37.84 -6.73
N ILE A 199 25.04 -38.28 -6.72
CA ILE A 199 26.02 -37.84 -5.73
C ILE A 199 26.65 -36.52 -6.19
N VAL A 200 26.58 -35.48 -5.35
CA VAL A 200 27.22 -34.18 -5.62
C VAL A 200 28.74 -34.34 -5.72
N LEU A 201 29.31 -34.00 -6.87
CA LEU A 201 30.75 -34.06 -7.16
C LEU A 201 31.46 -32.71 -6.97
N GLY A 202 30.69 -31.62 -7.02
CA GLY A 202 31.15 -30.22 -6.88
C GLY A 202 29.98 -29.23 -7.01
N SER A 203 30.09 -28.07 -6.38
CA SER A 203 29.06 -27.02 -6.45
C SER A 203 29.68 -25.63 -6.37
N SER A 204 29.31 -24.72 -7.26
CA SER A 204 29.78 -23.33 -7.18
C SER A 204 29.29 -22.61 -5.92
N SER A 205 28.23 -23.10 -5.26
CA SER A 205 27.71 -22.54 -4.02
C SER A 205 28.60 -22.81 -2.80
N SER A 206 29.60 -23.69 -2.91
CA SER A 206 30.61 -23.92 -1.86
C SER A 206 31.65 -22.79 -1.81
N LEU A 207 31.75 -22.00 -2.88
CA LEU A 207 32.71 -20.91 -3.04
C LEU A 207 32.22 -19.62 -2.40
N SER A 208 33.16 -18.77 -1.98
CA SER A 208 32.84 -17.41 -1.53
C SER A 208 32.31 -16.56 -2.69
N ASP A 209 31.53 -15.51 -2.39
CA ASP A 209 30.98 -14.61 -3.43
C ASP A 209 32.07 -14.02 -4.33
N LYS A 210 33.24 -13.70 -3.76
CA LYS A 210 34.40 -13.22 -4.51
C LYS A 210 34.91 -14.29 -5.47
N ASP A 211 35.01 -15.54 -5.01
CA ASP A 211 35.55 -16.64 -5.79
C ASP A 211 34.58 -17.13 -6.87
N ARG A 212 33.27 -16.96 -6.67
CA ARG A 212 32.24 -17.27 -7.68
C ARG A 212 32.35 -16.40 -8.94
N THR A 213 33.01 -15.24 -8.85
CA THR A 213 33.30 -14.39 -10.02
C THR A 213 34.56 -14.79 -10.77
N ASP A 214 35.40 -15.67 -10.19
CA ASP A 214 36.59 -16.21 -10.83
C ASP A 214 36.27 -17.57 -11.47
N ILE A 215 36.03 -17.53 -12.78
CA ILE A 215 35.71 -18.72 -13.56
C ILE A 215 36.74 -19.86 -13.41
N THR A 216 38.00 -19.54 -13.10
CA THR A 216 39.03 -20.56 -12.91
C THR A 216 38.72 -21.39 -11.67
N LYS A 217 38.40 -20.71 -10.56
CA LYS A 217 38.02 -21.37 -9.29
C LYS A 217 36.73 -22.16 -9.43
N VAL A 218 35.75 -21.61 -10.14
CA VAL A 218 34.49 -22.32 -10.41
C VAL A 218 34.75 -23.57 -11.25
N SER A 219 35.60 -23.48 -12.27
CA SER A 219 35.94 -24.64 -13.11
C SER A 219 36.68 -25.75 -12.34
N GLU A 220 37.58 -25.37 -11.42
CA GLU A 220 38.29 -26.29 -10.54
C GLU A 220 37.33 -26.99 -9.56
N GLU A 221 36.43 -26.23 -8.94
CA GLU A 221 35.43 -26.76 -8.00
C GLU A 221 34.47 -27.74 -8.67
N LEU A 222 34.00 -27.42 -9.87
CA LEU A 222 33.10 -28.28 -10.64
C LEU A 222 33.82 -29.43 -11.35
N LYS A 223 35.16 -29.38 -11.44
CA LYS A 223 35.99 -30.31 -12.21
C LYS A 223 35.61 -30.35 -13.70
N ILE A 224 35.24 -29.20 -14.25
CA ILE A 224 34.82 -29.02 -15.64
C ILE A 224 35.88 -28.22 -16.39
N ASN A 225 36.00 -28.42 -17.71
CA ASN A 225 36.88 -27.62 -18.54
C ASN A 225 36.49 -26.14 -18.49
N LYS A 226 37.46 -25.25 -18.25
CA LYS A 226 37.23 -23.81 -18.14
C LYS A 226 36.58 -23.18 -19.36
N GLU A 227 36.99 -23.56 -20.58
CA GLU A 227 36.44 -22.98 -21.82
C GLU A 227 35.00 -23.45 -22.07
N GLU A 228 34.70 -24.70 -21.74
CA GLU A 228 33.35 -25.23 -21.78
C GLU A 228 32.43 -24.51 -20.79
N LEU A 229 32.88 -24.38 -19.52
CA LEU A 229 32.14 -23.64 -18.50
C LEU A 229 31.91 -22.18 -18.92
N LYS A 230 32.92 -21.56 -19.55
CA LYS A 230 32.81 -20.19 -20.07
C LYS A 230 31.73 -20.08 -21.15
N LEU A 231 31.71 -21.00 -22.10
CA LEU A 231 30.69 -21.05 -23.15
C LEU A 231 29.28 -21.14 -22.56
N ILE A 232 29.10 -22.01 -21.55
CA ILE A 232 27.82 -22.20 -20.86
C ILE A 232 27.39 -20.91 -20.14
N ILE A 233 28.33 -20.26 -19.45
CA ILE A 233 28.09 -19.01 -18.72
C ILE A 233 27.73 -17.88 -19.68
N ASP A 234 28.53 -17.69 -20.73
CA ASP A 234 28.34 -16.62 -21.71
C ASP A 234 26.97 -16.74 -22.39
N LYS A 235 26.58 -17.96 -22.82
CA LYS A 235 25.25 -18.17 -23.42
C LYS A 235 24.11 -18.00 -22.41
N GLY A 236 24.29 -18.44 -21.16
CA GLY A 236 23.29 -18.22 -20.10
C GLY A 236 23.06 -16.73 -19.80
N ASN A 237 24.13 -15.93 -19.73
CA ASN A 237 24.06 -14.49 -19.52
C ASN A 237 23.42 -13.76 -20.72
N GLU A 238 23.74 -14.18 -21.94
CA GLU A 238 23.10 -13.69 -23.18
C GLU A 238 21.59 -13.92 -23.12
N LEU A 239 21.16 -15.16 -22.87
CA LEU A 239 19.75 -15.50 -22.77
C LEU A 239 19.07 -14.72 -21.64
N TYR A 240 19.70 -14.57 -20.47
CA TYR A 240 19.12 -13.85 -19.34
C TYR A 240 18.82 -12.40 -19.72
N LYS A 241 19.75 -11.75 -20.42
CA LYS A 241 19.58 -10.39 -20.92
C LYS A 241 18.48 -10.28 -21.99
N GLU A 242 18.36 -11.26 -22.87
CA GLU A 242 17.30 -11.26 -23.89
C GLU A 242 15.90 -11.45 -23.30
N PHE A 243 15.77 -12.33 -22.30
CA PHE A 243 14.49 -12.60 -21.64
C PHE A 243 14.07 -11.50 -20.66
N TYR A 244 15.03 -10.93 -19.92
CA TYR A 244 14.76 -10.15 -18.72
C TYR A 244 15.40 -8.75 -18.69
N GLY A 245 16.16 -8.37 -19.72
CA GLY A 245 16.81 -7.06 -19.87
C GLY A 245 15.94 -5.94 -20.43
#